data_AF-A0A7Z9PRJ0-F1
#
_entry.id   AF-A0A7Z9PRJ0-F1
#
_cell.length_a   1.000
_cell.length_b   1.000
_cell.length_c   1.000
_cell.angle_alpha   90.00
_cell.angle_beta   90.00
_cell.angle_gamma   90.00
#
_symmetry.space_group_name_H-M   'P 1'
#
loop_
_entity.id
_entity.type
_entity.pdbx_description
1 polymer ?
#
loop_
_entity_poly.entity_id
_entity_poly.type
_entity_poly.pdbx_seq_one_letter_code
_entity_poly.pdbx_strand_id
1 'polypeptide(L)'
;MISPPRFSTSLQRSARCLSGPSRSIAGRKKQAAVREASKAKAEAKTKNVATTSVAPKFQPKADKAKRTPWKLEALEKKIFSLEELLEQLTEEMADPELYTRPDEQKRLSDKYLATKAECEELTALWEEMA
;
A
#
# COMPACT_ATOMS: atom_id res chain seq x y z
N MET A 1 18.58 71.68 16.32
CA MET A 1 18.17 70.72 15.27
C MET A 1 17.13 69.79 15.85
N ILE A 2 16.15 69.45 15.02
CA ILE A 2 14.85 68.85 15.34
C ILE A 2 14.97 67.31 15.46
N SER A 3 14.25 66.75 16.43
CA SER A 3 13.93 65.34 16.76
C SER A 3 13.83 64.32 15.60
N PRO A 4 14.04 62.99 15.81
CA PRO A 4 13.08 62.18 16.58
C PRO A 4 13.63 61.11 17.56
N PRO A 5 12.79 60.68 18.53
CA PRO A 5 13.08 59.61 19.47
C PRO A 5 12.91 58.22 18.85
N ARG A 6 13.77 57.28 19.25
CA ARG A 6 13.57 55.85 18.94
C ARG A 6 12.53 55.27 19.88
N PHE A 7 11.38 54.91 19.31
CA PHE A 7 10.46 53.93 19.87
C PHE A 7 11.16 52.57 19.98
N SER A 8 11.27 52.04 21.19
CA SER A 8 11.24 50.59 21.40
C SER A 8 10.71 50.32 22.80
N THR A 9 9.41 50.53 22.95
CA THR A 9 8.68 50.23 24.17
C THR A 9 8.34 48.74 24.21
N SER A 10 8.90 48.09 25.22
CA SER A 10 8.15 47.21 26.13
C SER A 10 7.43 46.01 25.48
N LEU A 11 8.18 44.93 25.29
CA LEU A 11 7.66 43.57 25.29
C LEU A 11 7.16 43.26 26.72
N GLN A 12 5.88 43.53 26.97
CA GLN A 12 5.21 43.22 28.24
C GLN A 12 4.22 42.09 28.02
N ARG A 13 4.32 41.11 28.95
CA ARG A 13 3.21 40.33 29.51
C ARG A 13 2.52 39.34 28.55
N SER A 14 2.07 38.16 28.94
CA SER A 14 1.83 37.57 30.25
C SER A 14 1.66 36.07 30.00
N ALA A 15 2.44 35.23 30.66
CA ALA A 15 2.12 33.80 30.79
C ALA A 15 1.42 33.58 32.14
N ARG A 16 0.08 33.61 32.12
CA ARG A 16 -0.83 32.96 33.08
C ARG A 16 -1.98 32.44 32.22
N CYS A 17 -2.37 31.18 32.29
CA CYS A 17 -3.12 30.62 33.40
C CYS A 17 -2.99 29.09 33.51
N LEU A 18 -3.18 28.65 34.75
CA LEU A 18 -3.28 27.28 35.26
C LEU A 18 -4.64 26.64 34.91
N SER A 19 -4.68 25.30 35.01
CA SER A 19 -5.84 24.37 35.10
C SER A 19 -5.86 23.41 33.91
N GLY A 20 -5.88 22.10 34.03
CA GLY A 20 -5.96 21.14 35.13
C GLY A 20 -6.08 19.75 34.47
N PRO A 21 -5.83 18.64 35.19
CA PRO A 21 -5.86 17.32 34.58
C PRO A 21 -7.30 16.80 34.52
N SER A 22 -7.86 16.68 33.31
CA SER A 22 -9.17 16.03 33.14
C SER A 22 -9.10 14.93 32.08
N ARG A 23 -9.16 13.72 32.61
CA ARG A 23 -9.37 12.39 32.02
C ARG A 23 -9.90 12.39 30.59
N SER A 24 -9.23 11.59 29.75
CA SER A 24 -9.90 10.59 28.90
C SER A 24 -8.88 9.50 28.52
N ILE A 25 -8.62 8.58 29.45
CA ILE A 25 -8.03 7.28 29.16
C ILE A 25 -9.18 6.28 29.18
N ALA A 26 -10.01 6.29 28.15
CA ALA A 26 -11.07 5.31 27.93
C ALA A 26 -11.05 4.99 26.43
N GLY A 27 -10.58 3.79 26.08
CA GLY A 27 -10.55 3.32 24.69
C GLY A 27 -9.32 2.52 24.27
N ARG A 28 -8.48 2.02 25.17
CA ARG A 28 -7.63 0.86 24.84
C ARG A 28 -8.46 -0.41 24.92
N LYS A 29 -8.22 -1.31 23.96
CA LYS A 29 -8.76 -2.68 23.81
C LYS A 29 -10.16 -2.64 23.17
N LYS A 30 -10.43 -3.25 22.01
CA LYS A 30 -9.96 -4.52 21.45
C LYS A 30 -10.27 -4.50 19.95
N GLN A 31 -9.28 -4.76 19.10
CA GLN A 31 -9.46 -5.49 17.83
C GLN A 31 -8.08 -5.89 17.29
N ALA A 32 -7.37 -6.62 18.14
CA ALA A 32 -6.25 -7.46 17.74
C ALA A 32 -6.49 -8.79 18.46
N ALA A 33 -7.23 -9.67 17.81
CA ALA A 33 -7.28 -11.09 18.12
C ALA A 33 -7.64 -11.82 16.82
N VAL A 34 -6.67 -12.55 16.25
CA VAL A 34 -6.72 -14.03 16.20
C VAL A 34 -7.81 -14.47 15.20
N ARG A 35 -7.52 -14.54 13.89
CA ARG A 35 -6.76 -15.61 13.21
C ARG A 35 -6.98 -16.94 13.93
N GLU A 36 -7.62 -17.89 13.24
CA GLU A 36 -7.99 -19.25 13.68
C GLU A 36 -9.48 -19.45 14.01
N ALA A 37 -10.26 -19.76 12.97
CA ALA A 37 -11.48 -20.57 13.10
C ALA A 37 -11.54 -21.58 11.94
N SER A 38 -10.75 -22.64 12.14
CA SER A 38 -11.13 -24.04 11.98
C SER A 38 -11.82 -24.48 10.68
N LYS A 39 -10.92 -24.83 9.75
CA LYS A 39 -10.91 -26.08 8.99
C LYS A 39 -11.57 -27.24 9.79
N ALA A 40 -12.76 -27.67 9.40
CA ALA A 40 -13.40 -28.87 9.94
C ALA A 40 -14.29 -29.56 8.88
N LYS A 41 -13.65 -30.25 7.93
CA LYS A 41 -14.21 -31.43 7.24
C LYS A 41 -13.07 -32.33 6.79
N ALA A 42 -12.48 -33.06 7.73
CA ALA A 42 -11.59 -34.17 7.43
C ALA A 42 -11.66 -35.18 8.57
N GLU A 43 -12.66 -36.06 8.53
CA GLU A 43 -12.75 -37.36 9.20
C GLU A 43 -14.01 -38.02 8.60
N ALA A 44 -14.03 -39.22 8.04
CA ALA A 44 -13.19 -40.38 8.26
C ALA A 44 -13.16 -41.24 7.00
N LYS A 45 -12.02 -41.86 6.72
CA LYS A 45 -11.92 -43.22 6.19
C LYS A 45 -10.50 -43.74 6.43
N THR A 46 -10.26 -44.15 7.66
CA THR A 46 -9.20 -45.11 8.00
C THR A 46 -9.49 -46.43 7.27
N LYS A 47 -8.53 -46.89 6.46
CA LYS A 47 -8.21 -48.32 6.29
C LYS A 47 -6.87 -48.47 5.54
N ASN A 48 -5.85 -48.74 6.34
CA ASN A 48 -4.97 -49.91 6.22
C ASN A 48 -3.61 -49.79 5.49
N VAL A 49 -2.65 -50.45 6.16
CA VAL A 49 -1.37 -51.03 5.70
C VAL A 49 -0.11 -50.15 5.72
N ALA A 50 0.80 -50.58 6.59
CA ALA A 50 2.16 -50.12 6.85
C ALA A 50 3.12 -50.37 5.68
N THR A 51 4.16 -49.53 5.52
CA THR A 51 5.58 -49.92 5.61
C THR A 51 6.54 -48.77 5.28
N THR A 52 7.68 -48.77 5.98
CA THR A 52 8.99 -48.19 5.64
C THR A 52 9.20 -46.67 5.67
N SER A 53 9.99 -46.29 6.69
CA SER A 53 10.77 -45.07 6.83
C SER A 53 11.72 -44.83 5.66
N VAL A 54 11.64 -43.67 5.02
CA VAL A 54 12.77 -43.04 4.33
C VAL A 54 12.68 -41.53 4.57
N ALA A 55 13.73 -40.96 5.13
CA ALA A 55 13.80 -39.54 5.48
C ALA A 55 13.56 -38.63 4.26
N PRO A 56 12.82 -37.50 4.39
CA PRO A 56 12.68 -36.56 3.29
C PRO A 56 13.97 -35.76 3.19
N LYS A 57 14.83 -36.12 2.25
CA LYS A 57 15.97 -35.28 1.86
C LYS A 57 15.41 -34.08 1.09
N PHE A 58 15.09 -33.01 1.81
CA PHE A 58 14.71 -31.73 1.21
C PHE A 58 15.90 -31.22 0.41
N GLN A 59 15.86 -31.40 -0.91
CA GLN A 59 16.80 -30.78 -1.83
C GLN A 59 16.17 -29.47 -2.30
N PRO A 60 16.65 -28.29 -1.88
CA PRO A 60 16.28 -27.04 -2.53
C PRO A 60 17.09 -26.96 -3.82
N LYS A 61 16.70 -27.72 -4.84
CA LYS A 61 17.25 -27.53 -6.18
C LYS A 61 16.46 -26.44 -6.85
N ALA A 62 17.15 -25.33 -7.08
CA ALA A 62 16.70 -24.16 -7.81
C ALA A 62 15.98 -24.55 -9.09
N ASP A 63 14.67 -24.39 -9.14
CA ASP A 63 13.90 -24.50 -10.38
C ASP A 63 13.52 -23.09 -10.83
N LYS A 64 14.53 -22.38 -11.32
CA LYS A 64 14.38 -21.13 -12.08
C LYS A 64 13.83 -21.39 -13.51
N ALA A 65 13.45 -22.63 -13.83
CA ALA A 65 13.23 -23.08 -15.21
C ALA A 65 11.79 -23.51 -15.53
N LYS A 66 10.87 -23.45 -14.57
CA LYS A 66 9.43 -23.62 -14.81
C LYS A 66 8.67 -22.34 -14.48
N ARG A 67 9.13 -21.22 -15.04
CA ARG A 67 8.27 -20.05 -15.22
C ARG A 67 7.11 -20.52 -16.08
N THR A 68 6.01 -20.74 -15.39
CA THR A 68 4.84 -21.35 -15.98
C THR A 68 4.32 -20.35 -17.00
N PRO A 69 4.15 -20.71 -18.29
CA PRO A 69 3.84 -19.75 -19.35
C PRO A 69 2.58 -18.92 -19.04
N TRP A 70 1.62 -19.50 -18.33
CA TRP A 70 0.43 -18.79 -17.82
C TRP A 70 0.74 -17.62 -16.88
N LYS A 71 1.90 -17.61 -16.22
CA LYS A 71 2.33 -16.52 -15.33
C LYS A 71 2.91 -15.33 -16.12
N LEU A 72 3.59 -15.57 -17.24
CA LEU A 72 4.03 -14.51 -18.14
C LEU A 72 2.86 -13.91 -18.91
N GLU A 73 1.99 -14.75 -19.48
CA GLU A 73 0.78 -14.26 -20.19
C GLU A 73 -0.16 -13.46 -19.27
N ALA A 74 -0.29 -13.86 -17.99
CA ALA A 74 -1.09 -13.12 -17.03
C ALA A 74 -0.50 -11.75 -16.69
N LEU A 75 0.84 -11.67 -16.59
CA LEU A 75 1.54 -10.40 -16.37
C LEU A 75 1.41 -9.48 -17.58
N GLU A 76 1.64 -9.99 -18.78
CA GLU A 76 1.49 -9.23 -20.03
C GLU A 76 0.08 -8.66 -20.18
N LYS A 77 -0.97 -9.47 -19.95
CA LYS A 77 -2.35 -9.00 -19.97
C LYS A 77 -2.60 -7.89 -18.95
N LYS A 78 -2.03 -8.01 -17.76
CA LYS A 78 -2.18 -7.01 -16.69
C LYS A 78 -1.43 -5.72 -17.04
N ILE A 79 -0.25 -5.80 -17.65
CA ILE A 79 0.51 -4.65 -18.16
C ILE A 79 -0.33 -3.92 -19.22
N PHE A 80 -0.87 -4.62 -20.22
CA PHE A 80 -1.74 -4.00 -21.23
C PHE A 80 -2.96 -3.30 -20.63
N SER A 81 -3.61 -3.91 -19.63
CA SER A 81 -4.74 -3.26 -18.94
C SER A 81 -4.33 -2.01 -18.15
N LEU A 82 -3.11 -1.99 -17.59
CA LEU A 82 -2.58 -0.81 -16.90
C LEU A 82 -2.19 0.30 -17.88
N GLU A 83 -1.64 -0.05 -19.04
CA GLU A 83 -1.32 0.90 -20.11
C GLU A 83 -2.59 1.56 -20.66
N GLU A 84 -3.65 0.79 -20.92
CA GLU A 84 -4.96 1.33 -21.32
C GLU A 84 -5.54 2.26 -20.24
N LEU A 85 -5.43 1.89 -18.96
CA LEU A 85 -5.86 2.74 -17.86
C LEU A 85 -5.01 4.02 -17.76
N LEU A 86 -3.71 3.97 -18.05
CA LEU A 86 -2.85 5.15 -18.09
C LEU A 86 -3.25 6.10 -19.21
N GLU A 87 -3.62 5.59 -20.37
CA GLU A 87 -4.13 6.38 -21.48
C GLU A 87 -5.43 7.09 -21.09
N GLN A 88 -6.40 6.36 -20.51
CA GLN A 88 -7.65 6.92 -20.00
C GLN A 88 -7.41 8.01 -18.94
N LEU A 89 -6.52 7.76 -17.97
CA LEU A 89 -6.18 8.75 -16.95
C LEU A 89 -5.49 9.98 -17.54
N THR A 90 -4.70 9.81 -18.60
CA THR A 90 -4.06 10.93 -19.30
C THR A 90 -5.09 11.78 -20.03
N GLU A 91 -6.10 11.15 -20.66
CA GLU A 91 -7.22 11.84 -21.29
C GLU A 91 -8.07 12.59 -20.25
N GLU A 92 -8.40 11.96 -19.12
CA GLU A 92 -9.12 12.62 -18.02
C GLU A 92 -8.33 13.81 -17.44
N MET A 93 -7.01 13.69 -17.33
CA MET A 93 -6.13 14.78 -16.89
C MET A 93 -5.96 15.91 -17.91
N ALA A 94 -6.28 15.66 -19.17
CA ALA A 94 -6.23 16.67 -20.23
C ALA A 94 -7.46 17.59 -20.21
N ASP A 95 -8.51 17.27 -19.45
CA ASP A 95 -9.69 18.12 -19.29
C ASP A 95 -9.32 19.44 -18.57
N PRO A 96 -9.47 20.61 -19.20
CA PRO A 96 -9.19 21.90 -18.57
C PRO A 96 -10.10 22.17 -17.35
N GLU A 97 -11.32 21.63 -17.32
CA GLU A 97 -12.25 21.81 -16.20
C GLU A 97 -11.77 21.11 -14.93
N LEU A 98 -10.94 20.06 -15.04
CA LEU A 98 -10.39 19.34 -13.90
C LEU A 98 -9.58 20.25 -12.97
N TYR A 99 -8.88 21.23 -13.53
CA TYR A 99 -8.02 22.15 -12.77
C TYR A 99 -8.80 23.20 -11.97
N THR A 100 -10.12 23.27 -12.16
CA THR A 100 -11.00 24.05 -11.28
C THR A 100 -11.30 23.32 -9.96
N ARG A 101 -10.98 22.02 -9.87
CA ARG A 101 -11.28 21.13 -8.74
C ARG A 101 -9.98 20.49 -8.23
N PRO A 102 -9.25 21.15 -7.32
CA PRO A 102 -7.90 20.72 -6.91
C PRO A 102 -7.88 19.35 -6.23
N ASP A 103 -8.94 18.97 -5.50
CA ASP A 103 -9.04 17.67 -4.86
C ASP A 103 -9.20 16.52 -5.88
N GLU A 104 -10.00 16.74 -6.94
CA GLU A 104 -10.18 15.77 -8.02
C GLU A 104 -8.92 15.65 -8.86
N GLN A 105 -8.29 16.79 -9.19
CA GLN A 105 -7.00 16.84 -9.90
C GLN A 105 -5.93 16.05 -9.14
N LYS A 106 -5.78 16.29 -7.83
CA LYS A 106 -4.80 15.58 -7.01
C LYS A 106 -5.09 14.09 -6.97
N ARG A 107 -6.36 13.70 -6.82
CA ARG A 107 -6.75 12.27 -6.82
C ARG A 107 -6.42 11.59 -8.14
N LEU A 108 -6.68 12.24 -9.28
CA LEU A 108 -6.34 11.70 -10.59
C LEU A 108 -4.83 11.63 -10.80
N SER A 109 -4.09 12.66 -10.39
CA SER A 109 -2.63 12.66 -10.46
C SER A 109 -2.02 11.55 -9.59
N ASP A 110 -2.47 11.39 -8.34
CA ASP A 110 -2.03 10.32 -7.44
C ASP A 110 -2.33 8.94 -8.04
N LYS A 111 -3.52 8.77 -8.66
CA LYS A 111 -3.92 7.52 -9.33
C LYS A 111 -3.07 7.24 -10.57
N TYR A 112 -2.77 8.25 -11.38
CA TYR A 112 -1.90 8.14 -12.56
C TYR A 112 -0.50 7.68 -12.13
N LEU A 113 0.10 8.35 -11.14
CA LEU A 113 1.43 7.99 -10.64
C LEU A 113 1.48 6.58 -10.05
N ALA A 114 0.45 6.19 -9.30
CA ALA A 114 0.35 4.83 -8.76
C ALA A 114 0.24 3.78 -9.87
N THR A 115 -0.62 4.02 -10.87
CA THR A 115 -0.81 3.12 -12.02
C THR A 115 0.47 3.00 -12.84
N LYS A 116 1.18 4.11 -13.03
CA LYS A 116 2.46 4.15 -13.75
C LYS A 116 3.52 3.33 -13.02
N ALA A 117 3.64 3.49 -11.71
CA ALA A 117 4.58 2.72 -10.90
C ALA A 117 4.24 1.21 -10.92
N GLU A 118 2.96 0.85 -10.83
CA GLU A 118 2.53 -0.56 -10.94
C GLU A 118 2.87 -1.14 -12.32
N CYS A 119 2.67 -0.36 -13.40
CA CYS A 119 3.02 -0.77 -14.75
C CYS A 119 4.53 -1.01 -14.89
N GLU A 120 5.36 -0.07 -14.43
CA GLU A 120 6.83 -0.19 -14.46
C GLU A 120 7.33 -1.38 -13.64
N GLU A 121 6.76 -1.63 -12.45
CA GLU A 121 7.12 -2.77 -11.60
C GLU A 121 6.76 -4.10 -12.27
N LEU A 122 5.56 -4.23 -12.84
CA LEU A 122 5.13 -5.44 -13.52
C LEU A 122 5.91 -5.69 -14.80
N THR A 123 6.26 -4.65 -15.56
CA THR A 123 7.12 -4.76 -16.74
C THR A 123 8.52 -5.20 -16.33
N ALA A 124 9.13 -4.62 -15.30
CA ALA A 124 10.44 -5.07 -14.81
C ALA A 124 10.41 -6.53 -14.33
N LEU A 125 9.35 -6.93 -13.64
CA LEU A 125 9.16 -8.33 -13.22
C LEU A 125 8.96 -9.26 -14.42
N TRP A 126 8.24 -8.81 -15.46
CA TRP A 126 8.07 -9.56 -16.69
C TRP A 126 9.39 -9.68 -17.45
N GLU A 127 10.21 -8.62 -17.56
CA GLU A 127 11.53 -8.63 -18.20
C GLU A 127 12.54 -9.52 -17.46
N GLU A 128 12.55 -9.52 -16.13
CA GLU A 128 13.36 -10.48 -15.37
C GLU A 128 12.90 -11.92 -15.66
N MET A 129 11.61 -12.08 -16.00
CA MET A 129 10.95 -13.35 -16.18
C MET A 129 10.93 -13.95 -17.59
N ALA A 130 10.87 -13.13 -18.62
CA ALA A 130 10.90 -13.48 -20.03
C ALA A 130 12.26 -14.06 -20.45
#